data_AF-V8G963-F1
#
_entry.id   AF-V8G963-F1
#
_cell.length_a   1.000
_cell.length_b   1.000
_cell.length_c   1.000
_cell.angle_alpha   90.00
_cell.angle_beta   90.00
_cell.angle_gamma   90.00
#
_symmetry.space_group_name_H-M   'P 1'
#
loop_
_entity.id
_entity.type
_entity.pdbx_description
1 polymer ?
#
loop_
_entity_poly.entity_id
_entity_poly.type
_entity_poly.pdbx_seq_one_letter_code
_entity_poly.pdbx_strand_id
1 'polypeptide(L)'
;MKNSLIYIFGEIVAKAIPFLLIPYLTRSLSVDGFGVLSFYLSIIPFLALLLGLNQWQALARYYHRYGQRAINLIVVSGHIYTLLFSVLIAGGLYFFLGLEKQFYLILACAVLQNIFTMHMALLQMDRQSILYALLQIVTGLFSVVITLLVFEYSGKTPENRLLSMALSSLIVVLLSTALFFYRNNRKVFFL
;
A
#
# COMPACT_ATOMS: atom_id res chain seq x y z
N MET A 1 0.55 22.93 -13.53
CA MET A 1 -0.18 23.34 -12.30
C MET A 1 -1.48 22.56 -12.09
N LYS A 2 -2.39 22.48 -13.08
CA LYS A 2 -3.69 21.75 -12.94
C LYS A 2 -3.56 20.29 -12.46
N ASN A 3 -2.62 19.52 -13.01
CA ASN A 3 -2.43 18.12 -12.60
C ASN A 3 -1.88 17.98 -11.17
N SER A 4 -1.01 18.90 -10.73
CA SER A 4 -0.46 18.93 -9.37
C SER A 4 -1.54 19.11 -8.32
N LEU A 5 -2.53 19.99 -8.58
CA LEU A 5 -3.67 20.18 -7.69
C LEU A 5 -4.51 18.91 -7.55
N ILE A 6 -4.73 18.17 -8.64
CA ILE A 6 -5.49 16.91 -8.62
C ILE A 6 -4.76 15.85 -7.80
N TYR A 7 -3.44 15.73 -7.94
CA TYR A 7 -2.64 14.81 -7.13
C TYR A 7 -2.78 15.09 -5.63
N ILE A 8 -2.57 16.35 -5.24
CA ILE A 8 -2.62 16.78 -3.84
C ILE A 8 -4.03 16.61 -3.28
N PHE A 9 -5.05 17.04 -4.02
CA PHE A 9 -6.43 16.90 -3.59
C PHE A 9 -6.82 15.44 -3.40
N GLY A 10 -6.48 14.57 -4.36
CA GLY A 10 -6.73 13.13 -4.25
C GLY A 10 -6.05 12.51 -3.02
N GLU A 11 -4.82 12.92 -2.72
CA GLU A 11 -4.08 12.46 -1.54
C GLU A 11 -4.69 12.94 -0.22
N ILE A 12 -5.10 14.21 -0.15
CA ILE A 12 -5.77 14.77 1.04
C ILE A 12 -7.09 14.06 1.29
N VAL A 13 -7.94 13.91 0.26
CA VAL A 13 -9.23 13.23 0.39
C VAL A 13 -9.03 11.77 0.81
N ALA A 14 -8.08 11.08 0.21
CA ALA A 14 -7.78 9.69 0.55
C ALA A 14 -7.32 9.50 2.00
N LYS A 15 -6.56 10.46 2.55
CA LYS A 15 -6.12 10.44 3.95
C LYS A 15 -7.21 10.91 4.93
N ALA A 16 -8.13 11.76 4.47
CA ALA A 16 -9.27 12.20 5.29
C ALA A 16 -10.23 11.04 5.61
N ILE A 17 -10.41 10.09 4.68
CA ILE A 17 -11.29 8.93 4.87
C ILE A 17 -10.91 8.08 6.11
N PRO A 18 -9.68 7.55 6.25
CA PRO A 18 -9.28 6.81 7.44
C PRO A 18 -9.15 7.71 8.68
N PHE A 19 -8.94 9.02 8.54
CA PHE A 19 -8.97 9.95 9.66
C PHE A 19 -10.37 10.02 10.30
N LEU A 20 -11.43 10.08 9.49
CA LEU A 20 -12.81 10.06 9.97
C LEU A 20 -13.19 8.73 10.65
N LEU A 21 -12.44 7.66 10.40
CA LEU A 21 -12.63 6.37 11.07
C LEU A 21 -12.07 6.37 12.50
N ILE A 22 -11.20 7.30 12.87
CA ILE A 22 -10.53 7.31 14.18
C ILE A 22 -11.52 7.34 15.37
N PRO A 23 -12.53 8.24 15.43
CA PRO A 23 -13.48 8.25 16.53
C PRO A 23 -14.23 6.92 16.71
N TYR A 24 -14.53 6.25 15.59
CA TYR A 24 -15.14 4.93 15.61
C TYR A 24 -14.19 3.86 16.17
N LEU A 25 -12.91 3.89 15.78
CA LEU A 25 -11.90 2.95 16.28
C LEU A 25 -11.62 3.15 17.76
N THR A 26 -11.48 4.38 18.24
CA THR A 26 -11.22 4.68 19.66
C THR A 26 -12.37 4.22 20.56
N ARG A 27 -13.62 4.38 20.11
CA ARG A 27 -14.78 3.84 20.84
C ARG A 27 -14.85 2.30 20.79
N SER A 28 -14.47 1.70 19.67
CA SER A 28 -14.60 0.26 19.44
C SER A 28 -13.50 -0.58 20.10
N LEU A 29 -12.27 -0.07 20.17
CA LEU A 29 -11.09 -0.81 20.61
C LEU A 29 -10.67 -0.50 22.06
N SER A 30 -11.38 0.39 22.75
CA SER A 30 -10.94 1.03 24.00
C SER A 30 -9.64 1.84 23.82
N VAL A 31 -9.22 2.55 24.88
CA VAL A 31 -7.98 3.36 24.87
C VAL A 31 -6.76 2.46 24.69
N ASP A 32 -6.72 1.33 25.40
CA ASP A 32 -5.59 0.40 25.39
C ASP A 32 -5.43 -0.27 24.02
N GLY A 33 -6.52 -0.78 23.43
CA GLY A 33 -6.48 -1.41 22.12
C GLY A 33 -6.13 -0.42 21.00
N PHE A 34 -6.58 0.83 21.11
CA PHE A 34 -6.19 1.88 20.17
C PHE A 34 -4.71 2.28 20.32
N GLY A 35 -4.15 2.23 21.53
CA GLY A 35 -2.73 2.44 21.79
C GLY A 35 -1.86 1.36 21.11
N VAL A 36 -2.24 0.09 21.27
CA VAL A 36 -1.58 -1.04 20.59
C VAL A 36 -1.67 -0.92 19.08
N LEU A 37 -2.86 -0.58 18.54
CA LEU A 37 -3.02 -0.34 17.10
C LEU A 37 -2.12 0.80 16.61
N SER A 38 -2.05 1.91 17.34
CA SER A 38 -1.22 3.06 16.98
C SER A 38 0.27 2.71 16.95
N PHE A 39 0.72 1.86 17.89
CA PHE A 39 2.06 1.30 17.86
C PHE A 39 2.32 0.52 16.56
N TYR A 40 1.41 -0.39 16.17
CA TYR A 40 1.54 -1.13 14.91
C TYR A 40 1.58 -0.20 13.69
N LEU A 41 0.69 0.80 13.63
CA LEU A 41 0.63 1.77 12.53
C LEU A 41 1.93 2.58 12.37
N SER A 42 2.68 2.80 13.45
CA SER A 42 3.98 3.49 13.38
C SER A 42 5.08 2.63 12.73
N ILE A 43 5.01 1.31 12.89
CA ILE A 43 6.02 0.36 12.39
C ILE A 43 5.84 0.09 10.89
N ILE A 44 4.60 0.00 10.41
CA ILE A 44 4.29 -0.33 9.00
C ILE A 44 5.06 0.55 8.00
N PRO A 45 5.00 1.90 8.04
CA PRO A 45 5.67 2.74 7.04
C PRO A 45 7.20 2.63 7.12
N PHE A 46 7.75 2.42 8.32
CA PHE A 46 9.18 2.19 8.50
C PHE A 46 9.63 0.89 7.82
N LEU A 47 8.91 -0.21 8.05
CA LEU A 47 9.17 -1.48 7.37
C LEU A 47 8.96 -1.37 5.86
N ALA A 48 7.93 -0.65 5.41
CA ALA A 48 7.67 -0.45 3.98
C ALA A 48 8.85 0.27 3.30
N LEU A 49 9.45 1.27 3.97
CA LEU A 49 10.63 1.97 3.49
C LEU A 49 11.86 1.04 3.39
N LEU A 50 12.08 0.18 4.39
CA LEU A 50 13.16 -0.81 4.36
C LEU A 50 12.95 -1.86 3.26
N LEU A 51 11.73 -2.38 3.12
CA LEU A 51 11.37 -3.36 2.09
C LEU A 51 11.48 -2.81 0.67
N GLY A 52 11.29 -1.51 0.52
CA GLY A 52 11.33 -0.83 -0.77
C GLY A 52 12.73 -0.35 -1.17
N LEU A 53 13.66 -0.12 -0.23
CA LEU A 53 14.97 0.51 -0.48
C LEU A 53 14.93 1.67 -1.50
N ASN A 54 13.91 2.53 -1.43
CA ASN A 54 13.69 3.63 -2.38
C ASN A 54 13.55 3.19 -3.87
N GLN A 55 12.91 2.04 -4.10
CA GLN A 55 12.59 1.49 -5.42
C GLN A 55 11.88 2.50 -6.34
N TRP A 56 10.90 3.23 -5.82
CA TRP A 56 10.12 4.16 -6.64
C TRP A 56 10.95 5.36 -7.10
N GLN A 57 11.93 5.82 -6.32
CA GLN A 57 12.88 6.85 -6.75
C GLN A 57 13.87 6.32 -7.80
N ALA A 58 14.34 5.07 -7.63
CA ALA A 58 15.19 4.43 -8.64
C ALA A 58 14.46 4.30 -9.98
N LEU A 59 13.20 3.88 -9.93
CA LEU A 59 12.31 3.80 -11.08
C LEU A 59 12.10 5.18 -11.73
N ALA A 60 11.89 6.24 -10.94
CA ALA A 60 11.73 7.60 -11.47
C ALA A 60 12.98 8.11 -12.20
N ARG A 61 14.17 7.86 -11.66
CA ARG A 61 15.44 8.18 -12.34
C ARG A 61 15.58 7.42 -13.65
N TYR A 62 15.25 6.13 -13.65
CA TYR A 62 15.30 5.32 -14.86
C TYR A 62 14.32 5.85 -15.92
N TYR A 63 13.07 6.10 -15.54
CA TYR A 63 12.03 6.62 -16.43
C TYR A 63 12.45 7.92 -17.11
N HIS A 64 13.03 8.85 -16.35
CA HIS A 64 13.47 10.13 -16.91
C HIS A 64 14.67 9.98 -17.87
N ARG A 65 15.57 9.03 -17.60
CA ARG A 65 16.79 8.82 -18.41
C ARG A 65 16.53 7.97 -19.68
N TYR A 66 15.74 6.91 -19.55
CA TYR A 66 15.58 5.87 -20.59
C TYR A 66 14.15 5.79 -21.13
N GLY A 67 13.24 6.61 -20.63
CA GLY A 67 11.83 6.61 -21.04
C GLY A 67 11.10 5.36 -20.59
N GLN A 68 10.17 4.88 -21.43
CA GLN A 68 9.28 3.77 -21.11
C GLN A 68 9.83 2.37 -21.43
N ARG A 69 11.07 2.29 -21.93
CA ARG A 69 11.69 1.02 -22.28
C ARG A 69 11.91 0.18 -21.03
N ALA A 70 11.57 -1.11 -21.05
CA ALA A 70 11.84 -2.06 -19.96
C ALA A 70 11.29 -1.69 -18.57
N ILE A 71 10.33 -0.76 -18.44
CA ILE A 71 9.71 -0.42 -17.15
C ILE A 71 9.10 -1.65 -16.49
N ASN A 72 8.46 -2.52 -17.27
CA ASN A 72 7.90 -3.78 -16.80
C ASN A 72 8.94 -4.65 -16.08
N LEU A 73 10.17 -4.75 -16.61
CA LEU A 73 11.25 -5.53 -15.99
C LEU A 73 11.67 -4.92 -14.66
N ILE A 74 11.74 -3.59 -14.55
CA ILE A 74 12.11 -2.89 -13.30
C ILE A 74 11.02 -3.05 -12.25
N VAL A 75 9.76 -2.93 -12.65
CA VAL A 75 8.60 -3.10 -11.76
C VAL A 75 8.53 -4.53 -11.24
N VAL A 76 8.61 -5.52 -12.14
CA VAL A 76 8.57 -6.94 -11.77
C VAL A 76 9.76 -7.33 -10.89
N SER A 77 10.98 -6.88 -11.22
CA SER A 77 12.16 -7.15 -10.38
C SER A 77 12.06 -6.48 -9.00
N GLY A 78 11.51 -5.27 -8.92
CA GLY A 78 11.22 -4.61 -7.65
C GLY A 78 10.21 -5.40 -6.80
N HIS A 79 9.15 -5.92 -7.40
CA HIS A 79 8.18 -6.76 -6.70
C HIS A 79 8.79 -8.08 -6.21
N ILE A 80 9.56 -8.77 -7.07
CA ILE A 80 10.29 -9.99 -6.68
C ILE A 80 11.24 -9.69 -5.52
N TYR A 81 11.99 -8.59 -5.59
CA TYR A 81 12.88 -8.16 -4.52
C TYR A 81 12.12 -7.96 -3.20
N THR A 82 11.02 -7.19 -3.22
CA THR A 82 10.24 -6.92 -2.00
C THR A 82 9.66 -8.20 -1.42
N LEU A 83 9.18 -9.13 -2.26
CA LEU A 83 8.66 -10.42 -1.80
C LEU A 83 9.77 -11.29 -1.19
N LEU A 84 10.90 -11.46 -1.87
CA LEU A 84 12.03 -12.24 -1.35
C LEU A 84 12.56 -11.66 -0.03
N PHE A 85 12.74 -10.34 0.03
CA PHE A 85 13.21 -9.69 1.24
C PHE A 85 12.19 -9.77 2.38
N SER A 86 10.89 -9.72 2.07
CA SER A 86 9.85 -9.96 3.08
C SER A 86 9.87 -11.40 3.62
N VAL A 87 10.16 -12.41 2.79
CA VAL A 87 10.32 -13.80 3.25
C VAL A 87 11.53 -13.94 4.17
N LEU A 88 12.65 -13.27 3.86
CA LEU A 88 13.82 -13.24 4.74
C LEU A 88 13.51 -12.61 6.09
N ILE A 89 12.80 -11.47 6.10
CA ILE A 89 12.37 -10.82 7.34
C ILE A 89 11.42 -11.76 8.10
N ALA A 90 10.41 -12.33 7.46
CA ALA A 90 9.47 -13.26 8.10
C ALA A 90 10.16 -14.47 8.74
N GLY A 91 11.15 -15.05 8.06
CA GLY A 91 11.97 -16.13 8.59
C GLY A 91 12.83 -15.69 9.78
N GLY A 92 13.39 -14.48 9.72
CA GLY A 92 14.12 -13.88 10.85
C GLY A 92 13.22 -13.62 12.07
N LEU A 93 12.01 -13.07 11.86
CA LEU A 93 11.02 -12.84 12.91
C LEU A 93 10.62 -14.16 13.59
N TYR A 94 10.47 -15.23 12.81
CA TYR A 94 10.17 -16.57 13.33
C TYR A 94 11.34 -17.13 14.16
N PHE A 95 12.55 -17.16 13.58
CA PHE A 95 13.68 -17.87 14.15
C PHE A 95 14.32 -17.15 15.35
N PHE A 96 14.45 -15.83 15.30
CA PHE A 96 15.17 -15.06 16.33
C PHE A 96 14.28 -14.47 17.40
N LEU A 97 13.02 -14.14 17.06
CA LEU A 97 12.17 -13.35 17.93
C LEU A 97 10.89 -14.09 18.34
N GLY A 98 10.57 -15.24 17.73
CA GLY A 98 9.39 -16.04 18.06
C GLY A 98 8.08 -15.23 18.05
N LEU A 99 8.00 -14.22 17.17
CA LEU A 99 6.99 -13.17 17.30
C LEU A 99 5.58 -13.66 17.02
N GLU A 100 4.63 -12.98 17.67
CA GLU A 100 3.21 -13.23 17.53
C GLU A 100 2.67 -12.94 16.12
N LYS A 101 1.51 -13.54 15.82
CA LYS A 101 0.79 -13.42 14.54
C LYS A 101 0.64 -11.98 14.03
N GLN A 102 0.54 -10.99 14.93
CA GLN A 102 0.41 -9.56 14.58
C GLN A 102 1.56 -9.07 13.70
N PHE A 103 2.80 -9.50 13.96
CA PHE A 103 3.97 -9.01 13.22
C PHE A 103 3.97 -9.46 11.76
N TYR A 104 3.41 -10.64 11.45
CA TYR A 104 3.21 -11.09 10.08
C TYR A 104 2.16 -10.23 9.35
N LEU A 105 1.10 -9.79 10.04
CA LEU A 105 0.11 -8.86 9.47
C LEU A 105 0.70 -7.47 9.21
N ILE A 106 1.54 -6.98 10.13
CA ILE A 106 2.28 -5.71 9.96
C ILE A 106 3.19 -5.81 8.73
N LEU A 107 3.96 -6.90 8.62
CA LEU A 107 4.83 -7.14 7.48
C LEU A 107 4.04 -7.22 6.16
N ALA A 108 2.90 -7.92 6.14
CA ALA A 108 2.02 -7.98 4.98
C ALA A 108 1.51 -6.60 4.57
N CYS A 109 1.08 -5.77 5.53
CA CYS A 109 0.69 -4.38 5.25
C CYS A 109 1.85 -3.58 4.65
N ALA A 110 3.06 -3.73 5.18
CA ALA A 110 4.24 -3.01 4.71
C ALA A 110 4.62 -3.41 3.27
N VAL A 111 4.58 -4.70 2.93
CA VAL A 111 4.81 -5.20 1.56
C VAL A 111 3.79 -4.60 0.60
N LEU A 112 2.50 -4.66 0.94
CA LEU A 112 1.42 -4.15 0.10
C LEU A 112 1.52 -2.62 -0.07
N GLN A 113 1.88 -1.89 0.99
CA GLN A 113 2.10 -0.45 0.93
C GLN A 113 3.27 -0.08 0.01
N ASN A 114 4.39 -0.83 0.06
CA ASN A 114 5.52 -0.60 -0.84
C ASN A 114 5.13 -0.80 -2.31
N ILE A 115 4.47 -1.93 -2.61
CA ILE A 115 3.99 -2.24 -3.97
C ILE A 115 3.03 -1.17 -4.47
N PHE A 116 2.05 -0.77 -3.64
CA PHE A 116 1.11 0.30 -3.99
C PHE A 116 1.83 1.61 -4.27
N THR A 117 2.79 2.01 -3.44
CA THR A 117 3.58 3.25 -3.63
C THR A 117 4.31 3.26 -4.98
N MET A 118 4.85 2.11 -5.40
CA MET A 118 5.48 1.97 -6.72
C MET A 118 4.47 2.20 -7.87
N HIS A 119 3.25 1.66 -7.77
CA HIS A 119 2.20 1.89 -8.76
C HIS A 119 1.76 3.35 -8.81
N MET A 120 1.65 4.00 -7.66
CA MET A 120 1.31 5.41 -7.58
C MET A 120 2.40 6.29 -8.22
N ALA A 121 3.68 5.95 -8.04
CA ALA A 121 4.78 6.62 -8.72
C ALA A 121 4.71 6.45 -10.26
N LEU A 122 4.37 5.25 -10.75
CA LEU A 122 4.15 5.00 -12.19
C LEU A 122 3.07 5.93 -12.78
N LEU A 123 1.94 6.07 -12.08
CA LEU A 123 0.86 6.95 -12.52
C LEU A 123 1.27 8.43 -12.54
N GLN A 124 2.06 8.86 -11.57
CA GLN A 124 2.59 10.22 -11.53
C GLN A 124 3.52 10.50 -12.72
N MET A 125 4.42 9.56 -13.04
CA MET A 125 5.33 9.68 -14.20
C MET A 125 4.60 9.67 -15.54
N ASP A 126 3.54 8.87 -15.66
CA ASP A 126 2.63 8.84 -16.81
C ASP A 126 1.68 10.06 -16.87
N ARG A 127 1.75 10.97 -15.89
CA ARG A 127 0.88 12.16 -15.74
C ARG A 127 -0.62 11.85 -15.62
N GLN A 128 -0.97 10.68 -15.12
CA GLN A 128 -2.36 10.20 -14.96
C GLN A 128 -2.95 10.63 -13.62
N SER A 129 -3.19 11.93 -13.46
CA SER A 129 -3.63 12.51 -12.18
C SER A 129 -5.00 12.04 -11.69
N ILE A 130 -5.95 11.85 -12.60
CA ILE A 130 -7.30 11.39 -12.27
C ILE A 130 -7.26 9.96 -11.74
N LEU A 131 -6.57 9.06 -12.47
CA LEU A 131 -6.46 7.66 -12.07
C LEU A 131 -5.69 7.50 -10.75
N TYR A 132 -4.65 8.31 -10.55
CA TYR A 132 -3.94 8.37 -9.28
C TYR A 132 -4.87 8.76 -8.12
N ALA A 133 -5.64 9.86 -8.28
CA ALA A 133 -6.55 10.32 -7.25
C ALA A 133 -7.64 9.27 -6.96
N LEU A 134 -8.19 8.65 -8.00
CA LEU A 134 -9.21 7.62 -7.88
C LEU A 134 -8.68 6.39 -7.11
N LEU A 135 -7.49 5.89 -7.43
CA LEU A 135 -6.92 4.74 -6.72
C LEU A 135 -6.65 5.07 -5.24
N GLN A 136 -6.17 6.27 -4.91
CA GLN A 136 -5.99 6.64 -3.51
C GLN A 136 -7.31 6.66 -2.73
N ILE A 137 -8.35 7.26 -3.32
CA ILE A 137 -9.68 7.33 -2.71
C ILE A 137 -10.26 5.93 -2.53
N VAL A 138 -10.14 5.07 -3.55
CA VAL A 138 -10.59 3.68 -3.50
C VAL A 138 -9.87 2.90 -2.38
N THR A 139 -8.57 3.09 -2.20
CA THR A 139 -7.84 2.47 -1.06
C THR A 139 -8.40 2.91 0.29
N GLY A 140 -8.64 4.21 0.47
CA GLY A 140 -9.23 4.74 1.70
C GLY A 140 -10.63 4.17 1.97
N LEU A 141 -11.50 4.19 0.95
CA LEU A 141 -12.87 3.66 1.05
C LEU A 141 -12.89 2.16 1.35
N PHE A 142 -12.12 1.35 0.61
CA PHE A 142 -12.04 -0.08 0.89
C PHE A 142 -11.48 -0.37 2.27
N SER A 143 -10.49 0.40 2.74
CA SER A 143 -9.98 0.23 4.10
C SER A 143 -11.07 0.44 5.16
N VAL A 144 -11.91 1.46 4.99
CA VAL A 144 -13.05 1.72 5.89
C VAL A 144 -14.10 0.61 5.79
N VAL A 145 -14.59 0.34 4.58
CA VAL A 145 -15.67 -0.64 4.35
C VAL A 145 -15.27 -2.02 4.86
N ILE A 146 -14.06 -2.48 4.54
CA ILE A 146 -13.59 -3.80 4.99
C ILE A 146 -13.39 -3.81 6.50
N THR A 147 -12.91 -2.72 7.11
CA THR A 147 -12.80 -2.64 8.57
C THR A 147 -14.15 -2.79 9.26
N LEU A 148 -15.19 -2.12 8.75
CA LEU A 148 -16.54 -2.25 9.30
C LEU A 148 -17.06 -3.68 9.18
N LEU A 149 -16.89 -4.31 8.01
CA LEU A 149 -17.31 -5.69 7.79
C LEU A 149 -16.57 -6.67 8.72
N VAL A 150 -15.24 -6.60 8.80
CA VAL A 150 -14.46 -7.50 9.65
C VAL A 150 -14.78 -7.28 11.13
N PHE A 151 -14.99 -6.03 11.57
CA PHE A 151 -15.35 -5.76 12.96
C PHE A 151 -16.71 -6.34 13.34
N GLU A 152 -17.65 -6.39 12.39
CA GLU A 152 -18.98 -6.98 12.60
C GLU A 152 -18.90 -8.52 12.71
N TYR A 153 -18.14 -9.17 11.83
CA TYR A 153 -18.11 -10.64 11.76
C TYR A 153 -17.04 -11.31 12.63
N SER A 154 -15.91 -10.65 12.87
CA SER A 154 -14.74 -11.25 13.54
C SER A 154 -14.38 -10.57 14.85
N GLY A 155 -15.09 -9.49 15.22
CA GLY A 155 -14.89 -8.76 16.46
C GLY A 155 -13.96 -7.55 16.35
N LYS A 156 -14.03 -6.67 17.35
CA LYS A 156 -13.33 -5.37 17.39
C LYS A 156 -11.98 -5.54 18.07
N THR A 157 -10.96 -5.95 17.32
CA THR A 157 -9.58 -6.08 17.83
C THR A 157 -8.57 -5.33 16.94
N PRO A 158 -7.39 -4.95 17.47
CA PRO A 158 -6.32 -4.33 16.69
C PRO A 158 -5.86 -5.21 15.52
N GLU A 159 -5.79 -6.53 15.72
CA GLU A 159 -5.41 -7.51 14.71
C GLU A 159 -6.40 -7.51 13.54
N ASN A 160 -7.69 -7.46 13.85
CA ASN A 160 -8.74 -7.42 12.84
C ASN A 160 -8.70 -6.12 12.03
N ARG A 161 -8.25 -5.01 12.62
CA ARG A 161 -7.99 -3.78 11.88
C ARG A 161 -6.81 -3.94 10.93
N LEU A 162 -5.70 -4.54 11.39
CA LEU A 162 -4.54 -4.83 10.53
C LEU A 162 -4.91 -5.78 9.38
N LEU A 163 -5.68 -6.83 9.66
CA LEU A 163 -6.19 -7.76 8.66
C LEU A 163 -7.06 -7.02 7.63
N SER A 164 -7.93 -6.12 8.08
CA SER A 164 -8.75 -5.29 7.19
C SER A 164 -7.90 -4.39 6.28
N MET A 165 -6.84 -3.78 6.84
CA MET A 165 -5.88 -2.97 6.06
C MET A 165 -5.15 -3.81 5.01
N ALA A 166 -4.69 -5.00 5.40
CA ALA A 166 -4.01 -5.92 4.50
C ALA A 166 -4.94 -6.37 3.36
N LEU A 167 -6.18 -6.79 3.68
CA LEU A 167 -7.16 -7.19 2.68
C LEU A 167 -7.53 -6.05 1.74
N SER A 168 -7.78 -4.84 2.27
CA SER A 168 -8.09 -3.67 1.44
C SER A 168 -6.94 -3.32 0.51
N SER A 169 -5.71 -3.36 1.03
CA SER A 169 -4.52 -3.02 0.25
C SER A 169 -4.23 -4.09 -0.80
N LEU A 170 -4.47 -5.36 -0.48
CA LEU A 170 -4.31 -6.46 -1.42
C LEU A 170 -5.24 -6.30 -2.63
N ILE A 171 -6.53 -6.03 -2.39
CA ILE A 171 -7.51 -5.81 -3.46
C ILE A 171 -7.06 -4.66 -4.37
N VAL A 172 -6.65 -3.52 -3.80
CA VAL A 172 -6.24 -2.37 -4.61
C VAL A 172 -4.91 -2.60 -5.31
N VAL A 173 -3.95 -3.26 -4.67
CA VAL A 173 -2.68 -3.63 -5.30
C VAL A 173 -2.95 -4.52 -6.51
N LEU A 174 -3.74 -5.58 -6.37
CA LEU A 174 -4.10 -6.47 -7.48
C LEU A 174 -4.78 -5.70 -8.62
N LEU A 175 -5.72 -4.80 -8.30
CA LEU A 175 -6.37 -3.94 -9.27
C LEU A 175 -5.38 -3.01 -9.98
N SER A 176 -4.46 -2.38 -9.23
CA SER A 176 -3.45 -1.47 -9.79
C SER A 176 -2.44 -2.20 -10.67
N THR A 177 -2.06 -3.42 -10.31
CA THR A 177 -1.14 -4.27 -11.06
C THR A 177 -1.80 -4.78 -12.35
N ALA A 178 -3.05 -5.25 -12.28
CA ALA A 178 -3.82 -5.64 -13.46
C ALA A 178 -3.98 -4.47 -14.43
N LEU A 179 -4.29 -3.27 -13.92
CA LEU A 179 -4.40 -2.06 -14.72
C LEU A 179 -3.06 -1.66 -15.36
N PHE A 180 -1.95 -1.81 -14.64
CA PHE A 180 -0.62 -1.56 -15.16
C PHE A 180 -0.31 -2.48 -16.36
N PHE A 181 -0.50 -3.80 -16.22
CA PHE A 181 -0.25 -4.75 -17.31
C PHE A 181 -1.17 -4.51 -18.50
N TYR A 182 -2.45 -4.22 -18.26
CA TYR A 182 -3.41 -3.91 -19.31
C TYR A 182 -2.98 -2.68 -20.14
N ARG A 183 -2.56 -1.61 -19.46
CA ARG A 183 -2.11 -0.37 -20.11
C ARG A 183 -0.77 -0.57 -20.83
N ASN A 184 0.14 -1.35 -20.26
CA ASN A 184 1.44 -1.62 -20.85
C ASN A 184 1.31 -2.44 -22.15
N ASN A 185 0.45 -3.48 -22.16
CA ASN A 185 0.21 -4.29 -23.36
C ASN A 185 -0.38 -3.46 -24.51
N ARG A 186 -1.23 -2.46 -24.22
CA ARG A 186 -1.72 -1.54 -25.25
C ARG A 186 -0.63 -0.64 -25.82
N LYS A 187 0.35 -0.21 -25.02
CA LYS A 187 1.46 0.64 -25.51
C LYS A 187 2.43 -0.11 -26.43
N VAL A 188 2.59 -1.43 -26.26
CA VAL A 188 3.39 -2.28 -27.15
C VAL A 188 2.73 -2.49 -28.52
N PHE A 189 1.40 -2.40 -28.60
CA PHE A 189 0.66 -2.59 -29.86
C PHE A 189 0.61 -1.37 -30.79
N PHE A 190 1.11 -0.21 -30.33
CA PHE A 190 1.15 1.05 -31.10
C PHE A 190 2.58 1.51 -31.43
N LEU A 191 3.57 0.63 -31.26
CA LEU A 191 4.97 0.77 -31.71
C LEU A 191 5.24 -0.22 -32.84
#